data_AF-A0A380FLI7-F1
#
_entry.id   AF-A0A380FLI7-F1
#
_cell.length_a   1.000
_cell.length_b   1.000
_cell.length_c   1.000
_cell.angle_alpha   90.00
_cell.angle_beta   90.00
_cell.angle_gamma   90.00
#
_symmetry.space_group_name_H-M   'P 1'
#
loop_
_entity.id
_entity.type
_entity.pdbx_description
1 polymer ?
#
loop_
_entity_poly.entity_id
_entity_poly.type
_entity_poly.pdbx_seq_one_letter_code
_entity_poly.pdbx_strand_id
1 'polypeptide(L)'
;MKEELQHVKAYLLGDNYIDLGIHQSWADTMKANYSINKSNVDEIVDKEVGYKFKRVLEDAGVFKQTEVGQNAFMRFIHTLESTQ
;
A
#
# COMPACT_ATOMS: atom_id res chain seq x y z
N MET A 1 -5.93 10.01 -2.67
CA MET A 1 -5.07 8.81 -2.86
C MET A 1 -3.94 9.02 -3.88
N LYS A 2 -4.19 9.41 -5.16
CA LYS A 2 -3.08 9.65 -6.11
C LYS A 2 -2.15 10.78 -5.67
N GLU A 3 -2.69 11.88 -5.14
CA GLU A 3 -1.91 13.01 -4.62
C GLU A 3 -1.06 12.63 -3.40
N GLU A 4 -1.60 11.86 -2.47
CA GLU A 4 -0.86 11.37 -1.29
C GLU A 4 0.35 10.51 -1.68
N LEU A 5 0.22 9.65 -2.70
CA LEU A 5 1.35 8.87 -3.20
C LEU A 5 2.41 9.75 -3.90
N GLN A 6 2.00 10.82 -4.56
CA GLN A 6 2.94 11.79 -5.15
C GLN A 6 3.74 12.52 -4.07
N HIS A 7 3.08 12.93 -2.98
CA HIS A 7 3.74 13.53 -1.83
C HIS A 7 4.74 12.58 -1.19
N VAL A 8 4.38 11.30 -1.02
CA VAL A 8 5.32 10.28 -0.54
C VAL A 8 6.51 10.14 -1.48
N LYS A 9 6.30 10.02 -2.79
CA LYS A 9 7.40 9.92 -3.78
C LYS A 9 8.34 11.13 -3.72
N ALA A 10 7.80 12.33 -3.65
CA ALA A 10 8.59 13.56 -3.55
C ALA A 10 9.42 13.60 -2.25
N TYR A 11 8.82 13.21 -1.12
CA TYR A 11 9.54 13.07 0.16
C TYR A 11 10.67 12.05 0.09
N LEU A 12 10.43 10.88 -0.53
CA LEU A 12 11.43 9.83 -0.72
C LEU A 12 12.60 10.29 -1.62
N LEU A 13 12.34 11.22 -2.54
CA LEU A 13 13.35 11.85 -3.39
C LEU A 13 14.07 13.04 -2.75
N GLY A 14 13.73 13.38 -1.49
CA GLY A 14 14.45 14.38 -0.70
C GLY A 14 13.68 15.68 -0.43
N ASP A 15 12.43 15.81 -0.85
CA ASP A 15 11.60 16.96 -0.49
C ASP A 15 11.03 16.80 0.93
N ASN A 16 11.80 17.21 1.92
CA ASN A 16 11.46 17.05 3.33
C ASN A 16 10.48 18.12 3.85
N TYR A 17 9.95 19.00 3.00
CA TYR A 17 9.02 20.07 3.42
C TYR A 17 7.54 19.68 3.24
N ILE A 18 7.28 18.46 2.75
CA ILE A 18 5.95 17.94 2.47
C ILE A 18 5.37 17.30 3.74
N ASP A 19 4.17 17.72 4.12
CA ASP A 19 3.39 17.07 5.17
C ASP A 19 2.78 15.76 4.62
N LEU A 20 3.22 14.63 5.18
CA LEU A 20 2.72 13.30 4.85
C LEU A 20 1.62 12.82 5.80
N GLY A 21 1.33 13.56 6.88
CA GLY A 21 0.37 13.17 7.91
C GLY A 21 0.59 11.73 8.40
N ILE A 22 -0.43 10.89 8.27
CA ILE A 22 -0.37 9.48 8.69
C ILE A 22 0.61 8.62 7.89
N HIS A 23 1.08 9.10 6.74
CA HIS A 23 2.01 8.36 5.87
C HIS A 23 3.47 8.64 6.20
N GLN A 24 3.77 9.56 7.12
CA GLN A 24 5.14 9.93 7.49
C GLN A 24 5.94 8.71 7.96
N SER A 25 5.43 7.95 8.93
CA SER A 25 6.12 6.78 9.48
C SER A 25 6.36 5.69 8.44
N TRP A 26 5.45 5.55 7.47
CA TRP A 26 5.61 4.63 6.35
C TRP A 26 6.70 5.08 5.39
N ALA A 27 6.76 6.38 5.07
CA ALA A 27 7.80 6.93 4.22
C ALA A 27 9.19 6.87 4.88
N ASP A 28 9.28 7.12 6.19
CA ASP A 28 10.51 6.99 6.97
C ASP A 28 11.03 5.54 6.95
N THR A 29 10.12 4.57 7.10
CA THR A 29 10.44 3.14 7.00
C THR A 29 11.00 2.78 5.62
N MET A 30 10.42 3.34 4.55
CA MET A 30 10.93 3.13 3.19
C MET A 30 12.32 3.73 3.01
N LYS A 31 12.58 4.95 3.50
CA LYS A 31 13.92 5.56 3.48
C LYS A 31 14.97 4.74 4.23
N ALA A 32 14.58 4.11 5.33
CA ALA A 32 15.48 3.26 6.12
C ALA A 32 15.81 1.93 5.43
N ASN A 33 14.84 1.35 4.70
CA ASN A 33 14.95 0.01 4.14
C ASN A 33 15.46 -0.03 2.68
N TYR A 34 15.40 1.09 1.96
CA TYR A 34 15.73 1.15 0.55
C TYR A 34 16.67 2.30 0.21
N SER A 35 17.57 2.08 -0.77
CA SER A 35 18.27 3.16 -1.46
C SER A 35 17.38 3.68 -2.59
N ILE A 36 16.74 4.83 -2.36
CA ILE A 36 15.70 5.37 -3.25
C ILE A 36 16.29 6.49 -4.13
N ASN A 37 15.93 6.47 -5.40
CA ASN A 37 16.27 7.48 -6.39
C ASN A 37 15.15 7.58 -7.45
N LYS A 38 15.33 8.51 -8.40
CA LYS A 38 14.32 8.79 -9.44
C LYS A 38 14.01 7.60 -10.34
N SER A 39 14.91 6.63 -10.50
CA SER A 39 14.68 5.47 -11.37
C SER A 39 13.94 4.32 -10.68
N ASN A 40 13.88 4.29 -9.34
CA ASN A 40 13.27 3.17 -8.60
C ASN A 40 12.16 3.59 -7.62
N VAL A 41 11.94 4.89 -7.40
CA VAL A 41 10.94 5.39 -6.44
C VAL A 41 9.53 4.88 -6.73
N ASP A 42 9.15 4.81 -8.01
CA ASP A 42 7.82 4.34 -8.42
C ASP A 42 7.63 2.87 -8.08
N GLU A 43 8.59 2.02 -8.45
CA GLU A 43 8.57 0.59 -8.18
C GLU A 43 8.53 0.28 -6.68
N ILE A 44 9.34 0.99 -5.89
CA ILE A 44 9.39 0.81 -4.43
C ILE A 44 8.05 1.19 -3.79
N VAL A 45 7.48 2.33 -4.17
CA VAL A 45 6.19 2.77 -3.63
C VAL A 45 5.08 1.81 -4.01
N ASP A 46 5.02 1.36 -5.27
CA ASP A 46 3.99 0.41 -5.72
C ASP A 46 4.12 -0.94 -4.99
N LYS A 47 5.34 -1.42 -4.79
CA LYS A 47 5.62 -2.65 -4.01
C LYS A 47 5.14 -2.53 -2.57
N GLU A 48 5.44 -1.42 -1.90
CA GLU A 48 5.06 -1.18 -0.51
C GLU A 48 3.55 -0.99 -0.34
N VAL A 49 2.89 -0.35 -1.31
CA VAL A 49 1.43 -0.30 -1.38
C VAL A 49 0.87 -1.73 -1.48
N GLY A 50 1.39 -2.55 -2.38
CA GLY A 50 1.01 -3.96 -2.53
C GLY A 50 1.15 -4.75 -1.23
N TYR A 51 2.22 -4.54 -0.46
CA TYR A 51 2.40 -5.18 0.84
C TYR A 51 1.39 -4.74 1.88
N LYS A 52 1.08 -3.44 1.96
CA LYS A 52 0.02 -2.95 2.86
C LYS A 52 -1.33 -3.58 2.52
N PHE A 53 -1.70 -3.61 1.24
CA PHE A 53 -2.94 -4.24 0.79
C PHE A 53 -2.98 -5.74 1.12
N LYS A 54 -1.89 -6.47 0.84
CA LYS A 54 -1.79 -7.90 1.17
C LYS A 54 -2.01 -8.15 2.66
N ARG A 55 -1.36 -7.36 3.53
CA ARG A 55 -1.49 -7.51 4.98
C ARG A 55 -2.91 -7.24 5.46
N VAL A 56 -3.58 -6.22 4.92
CA VAL A 56 -5.00 -5.94 5.22
C VAL A 56 -5.89 -7.12 4.84
N LEU A 57 -5.66 -7.75 3.69
CA LEU A 57 -6.41 -8.94 3.27
C LEU A 57 -6.13 -10.16 4.16
N GLU A 58 -4.88 -10.35 4.60
CA GLU A 58 -4.51 -11.40 5.56
C GLU A 58 -5.18 -11.21 6.93
N ASP A 59 -5.15 -9.99 7.46
CA ASP A 59 -5.77 -9.63 8.74
C ASP A 59 -7.31 -9.76 8.68
N ALA A 60 -7.92 -9.40 7.55
CA ALA A 60 -9.34 -9.61 7.28
C ALA A 60 -9.70 -11.10 7.11
N GLY A 61 -8.72 -12.00 7.12
CA GLY A 61 -8.91 -13.44 7.00
C GLY A 61 -9.30 -13.90 5.59
N VAL A 62 -9.23 -13.02 4.58
CA VAL A 62 -9.65 -13.31 3.20
C VAL A 62 -8.90 -14.50 2.61
N PHE A 63 -7.62 -14.68 2.98
CA PHE A 63 -6.80 -15.79 2.49
C PHE A 63 -6.81 -17.04 3.40
N LYS A 64 -7.58 -17.06 4.49
CA LYS A 64 -7.64 -18.24 5.37
C LYS A 64 -8.52 -19.32 4.73
N GLN A 65 -8.04 -20.57 4.69
CA GLN A 65 -8.83 -21.75 4.28
C GLN A 65 -9.84 -22.19 5.36
N THR A 66 -10.43 -21.23 6.06
CA THR A 66 -11.51 -21.44 7.01
C THR A 66 -12.83 -21.04 6.34
N GLU A 67 -13.95 -21.53 6.83
CA GLU A 67 -15.28 -21.15 6.32
C GLU A 67 -15.49 -19.63 6.34
N VAL A 68 -14.95 -18.94 7.35
CA VAL A 68 -14.95 -17.48 7.46
C VAL A 68 -14.12 -16.82 6.36
N GLY A 69 -12.93 -17.34 6.07
CA GLY A 69 -12.05 -16.80 5.04
C GLY A 69 -12.58 -17.03 3.62
N GLN A 70 -13.14 -18.21 3.35
CA GLN A 70 -13.83 -18.49 2.09
C GLN A 70 -15.03 -17.55 1.87
N ASN A 71 -15.85 -17.32 2.91
CA ASN A 71 -16.95 -16.37 2.82
C ASN A 71 -16.48 -14.91 2.65
N ALA A 72 -15.38 -14.51 3.28
CA ALA A 72 -14.79 -13.18 3.09
C ALA A 72 -14.21 -12.99 1.67
N PHE A 73 -13.57 -14.02 1.12
CA PHE A 73 -13.09 -14.04 -0.26
C PHE A 73 -14.25 -13.95 -1.27
N MET A 74 -15.32 -14.72 -1.08
CA MET A 74 -16.50 -14.67 -1.94
C MET A 74 -17.18 -13.30 -1.92
N ARG A 75 -17.26 -12.65 -0.75
CA ARG A 75 -17.73 -11.26 -0.63
C ARG A 75 -16.83 -10.30 -1.41
N PHE A 76 -15.52 -10.44 -1.31
CA PHE A 76 -14.57 -9.61 -2.06
C PHE A 76 -14.75 -9.78 -3.58
N ILE A 77 -14.84 -11.01 -4.09
CA ILE A 77 -15.10 -11.27 -5.52
C ILE A 77 -16.41 -10.62 -5.99
N HIS A 78 -17.48 -10.73 -5.21
CA HIS A 78 -18.75 -10.06 -5.56
C HIS A 78 -18.62 -8.55 -5.67
N THR A 79 -17.79 -7.90 -4.84
CA THR A 79 -17.56 -6.44 -4.97
C THR A 79 -16.82 -6.07 -6.26
N LEU A 80 -16.02 -6.97 -6.82
CA LEU A 80 -15.34 -6.76 -8.10
C LEU A 80 -16.29 -6.99 -9.28
N GLU A 81 -17.22 -7.94 -9.18
CA GLU A 81 -18.20 -8.23 -10.25
C GLU A 81 -19.33 -7.20 -10.34
N SER A 82 -19.69 -6.55 -9.23
CA SER A 82 -20.79 -5.57 -9.18
C SER A 82 -20.38 -4.15 -9.62
N THR A 83 -19.23 -3.99 -10.26
CA THR A 83 -18.76 -2.71 -10.83
C THR A 83 -18.74 -2.72 -12.37
N GLN A 84 -19.75 -3.34 -13.00
CA GLN A 84 -20.08 -3.13 -14.42
C GLN A 84 -21.30 -2.22 -14.58
#